data_AF-A0AAQ3WQM2-F1
#
_entry.id   AF-A0AAQ3WQM2-F1
#
_cell.length_a   1.000
_cell.length_b   1.000
_cell.length_c   1.000
_cell.angle_alpha   90.00
_cell.angle_beta   90.00
_cell.angle_gamma   90.00
#
_symmetry.space_group_name_H-M   'P 1'
#
loop_
_entity.id
_entity.type
_entity.pdbx_description
1 polymer ?
#
loop_
_entity_poly.entity_id
_entity_poly.type
_entity_poly.pdbx_seq_one_letter_code
_entity_poly.pdbx_strand_id
1 'polypeptide(L)'
;MTGHRKWFSSLNPVSTKEYITFGDNGFEVHFKKGACRVLDAEETLVCSSLPFGQVFRVDLTSVSGPACCLVVSPSDDIWKWHRRLGHLSFDLLVRLSSMGLIRGLPKLRAEKDLVCYPYRHGKMVTASHIPESQVMASYPGELLHMDTIGPTRVASVSGKWYVLVVVDDFSWFSWVFFMEFKDEAFGFVRDLVLRLRNESHKAMRAIRSDNGGEFRNSRFENFCRDLGLEHQFSSPYTPPQNGVVERKNRTLVEMARTMLDEHRTPRRFWAEAVNTACYIANRIFLRAFLGKTSYELWFGDDEEGTPIFEDEEGAVDDGDVGATAPAVGPAPLLRALMMMEDPCLWLPPHSSDSKLK
;
A
#
# COMPACT_ATOMS: atom_id res chain seq x y z
N MET A 1 1.93 -19.94 22.45
CA MET A 1 1.25 -19.27 23.57
C MET A 1 2.28 -18.90 24.63
N THR A 2 2.28 -17.66 25.12
CA THR A 2 3.21 -17.14 26.12
C THR A 2 2.80 -17.66 27.52
N GLY A 3 3.73 -18.25 28.26
CA GLY A 3 3.48 -18.98 29.53
C GLY A 3 3.12 -18.10 30.74
N HIS A 4 2.23 -17.14 30.58
CA HIS A 4 1.91 -16.18 31.63
C HIS A 4 0.92 -16.77 32.64
N ARG A 5 1.41 -17.01 33.87
CA ARG A 5 0.71 -17.72 34.95
C ARG A 5 -0.66 -17.16 35.37
N LYS A 6 -0.92 -15.88 35.05
CA LYS A 6 -2.19 -15.18 35.37
C LYS A 6 -3.40 -15.68 34.60
N TRP A 7 -3.22 -16.38 33.47
CA TRP A 7 -4.34 -16.95 32.68
C TRP A 7 -4.87 -18.27 33.27
N PHE A 8 -4.20 -18.81 34.28
CA PHE A 8 -4.47 -20.13 34.84
C PHE A 8 -5.07 -20.07 36.26
N SER A 9 -5.65 -18.93 36.65
CA SER A 9 -6.21 -18.71 37.99
C SER A 9 -7.44 -19.58 38.31
N SER A 10 -8.00 -20.29 37.32
CA SER A 10 -9.13 -21.20 37.45
C SER A 10 -8.74 -22.68 37.52
N LEU A 11 -7.44 -23.03 37.53
CA LEU A 11 -7.01 -24.42 37.62
C LEU A 11 -7.18 -24.95 39.05
N ASN A 12 -8.23 -25.74 39.28
CA ASN A 12 -8.32 -26.62 40.44
C ASN A 12 -7.42 -27.85 40.19
N PRO A 13 -6.39 -28.11 41.01
CA PRO A 13 -5.63 -29.35 40.92
C PRO A 13 -6.49 -30.48 41.49
N VAL A 14 -7.20 -31.20 40.62
CA VAL A 14 -7.84 -32.47 40.99
C VAL A 14 -6.85 -33.59 40.69
N SER A 15 -6.44 -34.31 41.74
CA SER A 15 -5.34 -35.28 41.78
C SER A 15 -5.54 -36.57 40.97
N THR A 16 -6.48 -36.61 40.02
CA THR A 16 -6.88 -37.84 39.32
C THR A 16 -6.98 -37.72 37.80
N LYS A 17 -6.73 -36.55 37.19
CA LYS A 17 -6.77 -36.39 35.73
C LYS A 17 -5.37 -36.17 35.14
N GLU A 18 -4.98 -37.02 34.17
CA GLU A 18 -3.70 -36.94 33.43
C GLU A 18 -3.65 -35.81 32.37
N TYR A 19 -4.60 -34.87 32.39
CA TYR A 19 -4.78 -33.86 31.35
C TYR A 19 -5.31 -32.54 31.91
N ILE A 20 -5.04 -31.43 31.20
CA ILE A 20 -5.58 -30.10 31.47
C ILE A 20 -6.64 -29.77 30.43
N THR A 21 -7.83 -29.31 30.85
CA THR A 21 -8.93 -28.94 29.96
C THR A 21 -9.13 -27.43 29.92
N PHE A 22 -9.29 -26.87 28.73
CA PHE A 22 -9.75 -25.49 28.48
C PHE A 22 -10.98 -25.54 27.58
N GLY A 23 -11.98 -24.69 27.76
CA GLY A 23 -13.16 -24.69 26.88
C GLY A 23 -13.83 -23.34 26.75
N ASP A 24 -14.40 -23.09 25.57
CA ASP A 24 -15.25 -21.94 25.24
C ASP A 24 -16.16 -22.34 24.06
N ASN A 25 -17.35 -21.73 23.96
CA ASN A 25 -18.33 -21.92 22.87
C ASN A 25 -18.66 -23.40 22.52
N GLY A 26 -18.74 -24.28 23.53
CA GLY A 26 -19.10 -25.68 23.33
C GLY A 26 -17.98 -26.57 22.79
N PHE A 27 -16.72 -26.11 22.83
CA PHE A 27 -15.55 -26.94 22.53
C PHE A 27 -14.68 -27.10 23.78
N GLU A 28 -14.09 -28.29 23.94
CA GLU A 28 -13.12 -28.60 24.98
C GLU A 28 -11.77 -28.99 24.40
N VAL A 29 -10.70 -28.41 24.93
CA VAL A 29 -9.31 -28.67 24.55
C VAL A 29 -8.60 -29.37 25.67
N HIS A 30 -8.21 -30.62 25.44
CA HIS A 30 -7.57 -31.50 26.41
C HIS A 30 -6.07 -31.62 26.09
N PHE A 31 -5.23 -31.12 27.00
CA PHE A 31 -3.77 -31.24 26.93
C PHE A 31 -3.29 -32.44 27.73
N LYS A 32 -2.74 -33.44 27.04
CA LYS A 32 -2.03 -34.57 27.65
C LYS A 32 -0.53 -34.47 27.33
N LYS A 33 0.32 -35.12 28.11
CA LYS A 33 1.77 -35.18 27.83
C LYS A 33 1.99 -35.71 26.40
N GLY A 34 2.45 -34.86 25.50
CA GLY A 34 2.78 -35.21 24.11
C GLY A 34 1.64 -35.11 23.09
N ALA A 35 0.45 -34.65 23.45
CA ALA A 35 -0.65 -34.44 22.50
C ALA A 35 -1.70 -33.45 23.03
N CYS A 36 -2.37 -32.74 22.13
CA CYS A 36 -3.53 -31.91 22.46
C CYS A 36 -4.71 -32.31 21.58
N ARG A 37 -5.88 -32.52 22.20
CA ARG A 37 -7.12 -32.94 21.53
C ARG A 37 -8.17 -31.87 21.68
N VAL A 38 -8.92 -31.61 20.60
CA VAL A 38 -10.09 -30.71 20.62
C VAL A 38 -11.33 -31.56 20.44
N LEU A 39 -12.28 -31.40 21.35
CA LEU A 39 -13.56 -32.10 21.42
C LEU A 39 -14.68 -31.07 21.24
N ASP A 40 -15.79 -31.47 20.63
CA ASP A 40 -17.02 -30.67 20.60
C ASP A 40 -17.89 -30.92 21.84
N ALA A 41 -19.08 -30.31 21.85
CA ALA A 41 -20.03 -30.39 22.96
C ALA A 41 -20.61 -31.79 23.17
N GLU A 42 -20.46 -32.68 22.18
CA GLU A 42 -20.89 -34.07 22.22
C GLU A 42 -19.71 -35.02 22.55
N GLU A 43 -18.57 -34.47 22.98
CA GLU A 43 -17.31 -35.17 23.24
C GLU A 43 -16.70 -35.87 22.01
N THR A 44 -17.06 -35.43 20.80
CA THR A 44 -16.50 -35.99 19.56
C THR A 44 -15.16 -35.32 19.23
N LEU A 45 -14.16 -36.12 18.83
CA LEU A 45 -12.84 -35.61 18.46
C LEU A 45 -12.90 -34.81 17.16
N VAL A 46 -12.74 -33.50 17.27
CA VAL A 46 -12.68 -32.56 16.14
C VAL A 46 -11.30 -32.61 15.48
N CYS A 47 -10.24 -32.48 16.29
CA CYS A 47 -8.88 -32.58 15.80
C CYS A 47 -7.88 -32.94 16.91
N SER A 48 -6.73 -33.47 16.49
CA SER A 48 -5.60 -33.74 17.38
C SER A 48 -4.34 -33.05 16.88
N SER A 49 -3.51 -32.59 17.82
CA SER A 49 -2.25 -31.92 17.54
C SER A 49 -1.09 -32.56 18.28
N LEU A 50 0.07 -32.51 17.65
CA LEU A 50 1.33 -33.01 18.17
C LEU A 50 2.26 -31.85 18.53
N PRO A 51 3.12 -31.99 19.56
CA PRO A 51 4.10 -30.97 19.90
C PRO A 51 5.09 -30.75 18.75
N PHE A 52 5.29 -29.50 18.39
CA PHE A 52 6.31 -29.04 17.44
C PHE A 52 7.02 -27.83 18.04
N GLY A 53 8.18 -28.06 18.67
CA GLY A 53 8.87 -27.03 19.44
C GLY A 53 8.05 -26.58 20.66
N GLN A 54 7.76 -25.27 20.75
CA GLN A 54 6.94 -24.68 21.83
C GLN A 54 5.46 -24.52 21.48
N VAL A 55 5.01 -25.07 20.34
CA VAL A 55 3.62 -25.02 19.89
C VAL A 55 3.08 -26.42 19.63
N PHE A 56 1.77 -26.57 19.59
CA PHE A 56 1.12 -27.79 19.11
C PHE A 56 0.69 -27.56 17.66
N ARG A 57 1.04 -28.48 16.77
CA ARG A 57 0.70 -28.45 15.35
C ARG A 57 -0.45 -29.41 15.09
N VAL A 58 -1.55 -28.91 14.55
CA VAL A 58 -2.66 -29.72 14.02
C VAL A 58 -2.33 -30.06 12.57
N ASP A 59 -2.41 -31.35 12.22
CA ASP A 59 -2.39 -31.77 10.82
C ASP A 59 -3.83 -31.90 10.34
N LEU A 60 -4.23 -30.98 9.46
CA LEU A 60 -5.58 -30.91 8.90
C LEU A 60 -5.75 -31.85 7.69
N THR A 61 -4.68 -32.53 7.26
CA THR A 61 -4.73 -33.45 6.11
C THR A 61 -5.30 -34.82 6.44
N SER A 62 -5.39 -35.16 7.73
CA SER A 62 -5.80 -36.50 8.21
C SER A 62 -7.14 -36.52 8.97
N VAL A 63 -7.96 -35.46 8.89
CA VAL A 63 -9.24 -35.38 9.62
C VAL A 63 -10.31 -36.19 8.86
N SER A 64 -10.71 -37.33 9.43
CA SER A 64 -11.78 -38.18 8.90
C SER A 64 -13.11 -37.84 9.58
N GLY A 65 -13.94 -37.08 8.88
CA GLY A 65 -15.32 -36.70 9.24
C GLY A 65 -15.92 -35.87 8.09
N PRO A 66 -17.24 -35.56 8.08
CA PRO A 66 -17.77 -34.59 7.13
C PRO A 66 -17.03 -33.28 7.39
N ALA A 67 -16.13 -32.94 6.48
CA ALA A 67 -15.29 -31.76 6.59
C ALA A 67 -16.18 -30.52 6.46
N CYS A 68 -16.77 -30.07 7.57
CA CYS A 68 -17.26 -28.72 7.66
C CYS A 68 -16.03 -27.84 7.87
N CYS A 69 -15.33 -27.53 6.78
CA CYS A 69 -14.43 -26.40 6.79
C CYS A 69 -15.30 -25.19 7.13
N LEU A 70 -15.13 -24.63 8.34
CA LEU A 70 -15.45 -23.23 8.56
C LEU A 70 -14.45 -22.45 7.70
N VAL A 71 -14.78 -22.34 6.41
CA VAL A 71 -14.21 -21.34 5.55
C VAL A 71 -14.71 -20.04 6.15
N VAL A 72 -13.87 -19.40 6.96
CA VAL A 72 -13.91 -17.94 7.03
C VAL A 72 -13.63 -17.53 5.59
N SER A 73 -14.69 -17.26 4.83
CA SER A 73 -14.57 -16.42 3.65
C SER A 73 -14.42 -15.04 4.26
N PRO A 74 -13.19 -14.51 4.43
CA PRO A 74 -13.13 -13.08 4.67
C PRO A 74 -13.86 -12.46 3.49
N SER A 75 -14.72 -11.46 3.71
CA SER A 75 -15.54 -10.92 2.62
C SER A 75 -14.62 -10.66 1.42
N ASP A 76 -14.88 -11.34 0.30
CA ASP A 76 -13.97 -11.27 -0.86
C ASP A 76 -13.70 -9.81 -1.24
N ASP A 77 -14.68 -8.94 -0.99
CA ASP A 77 -14.61 -7.50 -1.14
C ASP A 77 -13.51 -6.83 -0.29
N ILE A 78 -13.39 -7.08 1.02
CA ILE A 78 -12.40 -6.36 1.83
C ILE A 78 -10.97 -6.70 1.41
N TRP A 79 -10.70 -7.97 1.07
CA TRP A 79 -9.41 -8.40 0.55
C TRP A 79 -9.15 -7.87 -0.86
N LYS A 80 -10.15 -7.93 -1.73
CA LYS A 80 -10.08 -7.39 -3.09
C LYS A 80 -9.68 -5.92 -3.06
N TRP A 81 -10.33 -5.10 -2.24
CA TRP A 81 -10.02 -3.68 -2.12
C TRP A 81 -8.72 -3.41 -1.37
N HIS A 82 -8.36 -4.22 -0.37
CA HIS A 82 -7.05 -4.17 0.27
C HIS A 82 -5.92 -4.32 -0.75
N ARG A 83 -6.01 -5.32 -1.65
CA ARG A 83 -5.02 -5.57 -2.71
C ARG A 83 -5.03 -4.46 -3.77
N ARG A 84 -6.21 -4.10 -4.28
CA ARG A 84 -6.38 -3.04 -5.29
C ARG A 84 -5.84 -1.68 -4.83
N LEU A 85 -5.89 -1.39 -3.53
CA LEU A 85 -5.39 -0.15 -2.95
C LEU A 85 -3.98 -0.25 -2.38
N GLY A 86 -3.17 -1.16 -2.94
CA GLY A 86 -1.74 -1.26 -2.63
C GLY A 86 -1.47 -1.72 -1.21
N HIS A 87 -2.27 -2.66 -0.72
CA HIS A 87 -2.20 -3.23 0.63
C HIS A 87 -2.42 -2.21 1.74
N LEU A 88 -3.47 -1.40 1.61
CA LEU A 88 -3.84 -0.46 2.65
C LEU A 88 -4.19 -1.17 3.97
N SER A 89 -3.96 -0.56 5.15
CA SER A 89 -4.41 -1.19 6.39
C SER A 89 -5.92 -1.39 6.36
N PHE A 90 -6.40 -2.55 6.86
CA PHE A 90 -7.83 -2.86 6.90
C PHE A 90 -8.62 -1.79 7.67
N ASP A 91 -8.06 -1.25 8.75
CA ASP A 91 -8.67 -0.15 9.52
C ASP A 91 -8.85 1.12 8.68
N LEU A 92 -7.82 1.51 7.90
CA LEU A 92 -7.90 2.69 7.04
C LEU A 92 -8.88 2.44 5.89
N LEU A 93 -8.91 1.23 5.34
CA LEU A 93 -9.83 0.85 4.29
C LEU A 93 -11.30 0.93 4.74
N VAL A 94 -11.63 0.39 5.92
CA VAL A 94 -12.97 0.49 6.51
C VAL A 94 -13.32 1.95 6.82
N ARG A 95 -12.36 2.73 7.33
CA ARG A 95 -12.55 4.17 7.57
C ARG A 95 -12.89 4.92 6.29
N LEU A 96 -12.10 4.74 5.22
CA LEU A 96 -12.34 5.41 3.94
C LEU A 96 -13.70 5.02 3.35
N SER A 97 -14.04 3.73 3.41
CA SER A 97 -15.34 3.21 2.99
C SER A 97 -16.51 3.85 3.77
N SER A 98 -16.35 4.05 5.08
CA SER A 98 -17.37 4.69 5.92
C SER A 98 -17.55 6.19 5.63
N MET A 99 -16.50 6.86 5.18
CA MET A 99 -16.52 8.30 4.89
C MET A 99 -17.07 8.61 3.48
N GLY A 100 -17.16 7.62 2.59
CA GLY A 100 -17.70 7.81 1.23
C GLY A 100 -16.87 8.72 0.32
N LEU A 101 -15.60 8.99 0.65
CA LEU A 101 -14.72 9.91 -0.10
C LEU A 101 -14.27 9.37 -1.46
N ILE A 102 -14.43 8.05 -1.64
CA ILE A 102 -13.85 7.32 -2.76
C ILE A 102 -14.97 6.67 -3.58
N ARG A 103 -15.15 7.15 -4.81
CA ARG A 103 -16.14 6.62 -5.75
C ARG A 103 -15.74 5.23 -6.23
N GLY A 104 -16.72 4.33 -6.23
CA GLY A 104 -16.52 2.91 -6.57
C GLY A 104 -16.07 2.03 -5.41
N LEU A 105 -15.71 2.59 -4.24
CA LEU A 105 -15.43 1.80 -3.05
C LEU A 105 -16.76 1.39 -2.36
N PRO A 106 -17.11 0.09 -2.30
CA PRO A 106 -18.33 -0.36 -1.63
C PRO A 106 -18.25 -0.13 -0.12
N LYS A 107 -19.39 -0.25 0.57
CA LYS A 107 -19.44 -0.26 2.04
C LYS A 107 -18.83 -1.55 2.56
N LEU A 108 -17.64 -1.45 3.15
CA LEU A 108 -16.89 -2.56 3.69
C LEU A 108 -17.21 -2.74 5.18
N ARG A 109 -17.33 -4.00 5.60
CA ARG A 109 -17.57 -4.35 7.01
C ARG A 109 -16.24 -4.56 7.71
N ALA A 110 -16.16 -4.10 8.97
CA ALA A 110 -14.99 -4.37 9.79
C ALA A 110 -14.91 -5.87 10.12
N GLU A 111 -13.81 -6.48 9.72
CA GLU A 111 -13.45 -7.85 10.09
C GLU A 111 -12.26 -7.83 11.04
N LYS A 112 -12.31 -8.67 12.07
CA LYS A 112 -11.23 -8.81 13.04
C LYS A 112 -10.23 -9.85 12.56
N ASP A 113 -9.00 -9.75 13.06
CA ASP A 113 -7.93 -10.74 12.87
C ASP A 113 -7.47 -10.96 11.42
N LEU A 114 -7.73 -9.99 10.54
CA LEU A 114 -7.20 -10.00 9.18
C LEU A 114 -5.69 -9.74 9.17
N VAL A 115 -4.93 -10.70 8.64
CA VAL A 115 -3.47 -10.63 8.56
C VAL A 115 -2.99 -10.77 7.13
N CYS A 116 -2.49 -9.68 6.56
CA CYS A 116 -1.83 -9.70 5.25
C CYS A 116 -0.32 -9.98 5.41
N TYR A 117 0.13 -11.15 4.93
CA TYR A 117 1.54 -11.53 4.98
C TYR A 117 2.45 -10.62 4.15
N PRO A 118 2.13 -10.30 2.87
CA PRO A 118 2.89 -9.31 2.09
C PRO A 118 3.04 -7.97 2.83
N TYR A 119 1.94 -7.42 3.36
CA TYR A 119 1.94 -6.17 4.12
C TYR A 119 2.88 -6.22 5.34
N ARG A 120 2.83 -7.31 6.11
CA ARG A 120 3.68 -7.46 7.30
C ARG A 120 5.16 -7.51 6.95
N HIS A 121 5.52 -8.18 5.86
CA HIS A 121 6.90 -8.24 5.38
C HIS A 121 7.37 -6.87 4.86
N GLY A 122 6.46 -6.08 4.28
CA GLY A 122 6.74 -4.74 3.75
C GLY A 122 6.82 -3.63 4.81
N LYS A 123 6.02 -3.70 5.89
CA LYS A 123 5.83 -2.60 6.86
C LYS A 123 6.42 -2.83 8.25
N MET A 124 7.32 -3.79 8.43
CA MET A 124 7.98 -3.95 9.72
C MET A 124 9.00 -2.81 9.92
N VAL A 125 8.64 -1.83 10.76
CA VAL A 125 9.48 -0.66 11.07
C VAL A 125 9.72 -0.54 12.58
N THR A 126 10.90 -0.03 12.96
CA THR A 126 11.24 0.36 14.34
C THR A 126 10.36 1.53 14.80
N ALA A 127 10.13 1.65 16.11
CA ALA A 127 9.17 2.57 16.73
C ALA A 127 9.16 4.00 16.14
N SER A 128 7.97 4.58 15.97
CA SER A 128 7.76 5.91 15.40
C SER A 128 8.11 7.03 16.39
N HIS A 129 8.82 8.06 15.92
CA HIS A 129 8.96 9.34 16.63
C HIS A 129 7.64 10.14 16.59
N ILE A 130 7.44 10.99 17.59
CA ILE A 130 6.27 11.88 17.70
C ILE A 130 6.21 12.79 16.46
N PRO A 131 5.10 12.82 15.71
CA PRO A 131 4.98 13.72 14.56
C PRO A 131 4.74 15.14 15.04
N GLU A 132 5.67 16.05 14.76
CA GLU A 132 5.39 17.47 14.73
C GLU A 132 4.93 17.82 13.31
N SER A 133 3.64 18.11 13.14
CA SER A 133 3.06 18.51 11.86
C SER A 133 2.82 20.01 11.85
N GLN A 134 3.87 20.79 11.61
CA GLN A 134 3.66 22.17 11.17
C GLN A 134 3.49 22.16 9.66
N VAL A 135 2.25 22.39 9.23
CA VAL A 135 1.95 22.73 7.85
C VAL A 135 2.47 24.13 7.61
N MET A 136 3.39 24.30 6.67
CA MET A 136 3.99 25.60 6.40
C MET A 136 3.20 26.36 5.32
N ALA A 137 2.60 25.64 4.37
CA ALA A 137 1.79 26.21 3.31
C ALA A 137 0.34 26.48 3.74
N SER A 138 -0.24 27.55 3.22
CA SER A 138 -1.62 27.98 3.41
C SER A 138 -2.56 27.52 2.28
N TYR A 139 -2.03 27.16 1.11
CA TYR A 139 -2.81 26.69 -0.04
C TYR A 139 -2.02 25.73 -0.94
N PRO A 140 -2.70 24.91 -1.76
CA PRO A 140 -2.05 24.02 -2.73
C PRO A 140 -1.17 24.80 -3.71
N GLY A 141 0.05 24.31 -3.93
CA GLY A 141 1.01 24.88 -4.87
C GLY A 141 1.84 26.04 -4.31
N GLU A 142 1.69 26.41 -3.03
CA GLU A 142 2.52 27.45 -2.40
C GLU A 142 3.98 27.00 -2.22
N LEU A 143 4.18 25.74 -1.78
CA LEU A 143 5.47 25.14 -1.47
C LEU A 143 5.51 23.70 -1.98
N LEU A 144 6.50 23.39 -2.82
CA LEU A 144 6.78 22.02 -3.28
C LEU A 144 8.02 21.46 -2.59
N HIS A 145 7.93 20.25 -2.05
CA HIS A 145 9.07 19.46 -1.57
C HIS A 145 9.51 18.49 -2.65
N MET A 146 10.81 18.32 -2.86
CA MET A 146 11.35 17.38 -3.83
C MET A 146 12.48 16.54 -3.24
N ASP A 147 12.55 15.27 -3.63
CA ASP A 147 13.59 14.35 -3.22
C ASP A 147 13.81 13.27 -4.29
N THR A 148 15.01 12.69 -4.34
CA THR A 148 15.33 11.58 -5.24
C THR A 148 15.46 10.26 -4.51
N ILE A 149 14.81 9.23 -5.04
CA ILE A 149 14.97 7.84 -4.62
C ILE A 149 15.91 7.15 -5.61
N GLY A 150 17.00 6.58 -5.14
CA GLY A 150 17.85 5.69 -5.93
C GLY A 150 19.36 5.90 -5.70
N PRO A 151 20.20 5.18 -6.46
CA PRO A 151 19.81 4.26 -7.54
C PRO A 151 19.07 3.02 -7.01
N THR A 152 18.12 2.50 -7.79
CA THR A 152 17.49 1.20 -7.51
C THR A 152 18.46 0.05 -7.81
N ARG A 153 18.17 -1.15 -7.31
CA ARG A 153 19.05 -2.33 -7.52
C ARG A 153 18.93 -2.92 -8.92
N VAL A 154 17.84 -2.65 -9.62
CA VAL A 154 17.49 -3.22 -10.93
C VAL A 154 16.88 -2.09 -11.74
N ALA A 155 17.37 -1.90 -12.97
CA ALA A 155 16.76 -0.95 -13.90
C ALA A 155 15.28 -1.28 -14.12
N SER A 156 14.46 -0.25 -14.34
CA SER A 156 13.08 -0.47 -14.79
C SER A 156 13.06 -1.11 -16.18
N VAL A 157 11.90 -1.57 -16.64
CA VAL A 157 11.72 -2.07 -18.02
C VAL A 157 12.20 -1.02 -19.04
N SER A 158 11.98 0.26 -18.75
CA SER A 158 12.37 1.40 -19.61
C SER A 158 13.77 1.95 -19.29
N GLY A 159 14.62 1.19 -18.59
CA GLY A 159 16.02 1.58 -18.31
C GLY A 159 16.20 2.66 -17.24
N LYS A 160 15.16 2.97 -16.44
CA LYS A 160 15.25 4.00 -15.39
C LYS A 160 15.86 3.43 -14.11
N TRP A 161 16.55 4.27 -13.33
CA TRP A 161 17.27 3.91 -12.11
C TRP A 161 16.87 4.75 -10.90
N TYR A 162 16.29 5.92 -11.13
CA TYR A 162 15.95 6.89 -10.09
C TYR A 162 14.48 7.29 -10.19
N VAL A 163 13.93 7.74 -9.07
CA VAL A 163 12.63 8.40 -8.99
C VAL A 163 12.82 9.78 -8.42
N LEU A 164 12.35 10.80 -9.09
CA LEU A 164 12.12 12.11 -8.50
C LEU A 164 10.70 12.12 -7.95
N VAL A 165 10.56 12.40 -6.65
CA VAL A 165 9.26 12.59 -6.01
C VAL A 165 9.10 14.05 -5.66
N VAL A 166 8.01 14.66 -6.11
CA VAL A 166 7.63 16.04 -5.79
C VAL A 166 6.33 16.01 -5.02
N VAL A 167 6.24 16.69 -3.89
CA VAL A 167 5.09 16.68 -2.98
C VAL A 167 4.69 18.11 -2.67
N ASP A 168 3.42 18.44 -2.87
CA ASP A 168 2.86 19.70 -2.40
C ASP A 168 2.71 19.69 -0.88
N ASP A 169 3.21 20.73 -0.20
CA ASP A 169 3.19 20.77 1.27
C ASP A 169 1.75 20.79 1.81
N PHE A 170 0.83 21.51 1.17
CA PHE A 170 -0.54 21.70 1.64
C PHE A 170 -1.49 20.54 1.34
N SER A 171 -1.48 19.97 0.15
CA SER A 171 -2.38 18.87 -0.19
C SER A 171 -1.76 17.51 0.15
N TRP A 172 -0.43 17.44 0.27
CA TRP A 172 0.35 16.19 0.16
C TRP A 172 0.15 15.47 -1.18
N PHE A 173 -0.41 16.15 -2.18
CA PHE A 173 -0.48 15.63 -3.54
C PHE A 173 0.93 15.46 -4.07
N SER A 174 1.18 14.32 -4.69
CA SER A 174 2.52 13.90 -5.09
C SER A 174 2.58 13.61 -6.58
N TRP A 175 3.69 13.98 -7.21
CA TRP A 175 4.09 13.60 -8.56
C TRP A 175 5.35 12.74 -8.49
N VAL A 176 5.45 11.76 -9.38
CA VAL A 176 6.64 10.92 -9.51
C VAL A 176 7.15 10.96 -10.95
N PHE A 177 8.46 11.10 -11.12
CA PHE A 177 9.13 11.07 -12.41
C PHE A 177 10.26 10.05 -12.39
N PHE A 178 10.43 9.29 -13.47
CA PHE A 178 11.41 8.20 -13.54
C PHE A 178 12.59 8.61 -14.41
N MET A 179 13.81 8.51 -13.86
CA MET A 179 15.03 9.04 -14.47
C MET A 179 16.06 7.93 -14.65
N GLU A 180 16.81 7.99 -15.74
CA GLU A 180 17.99 7.16 -15.98
C GLU A 180 19.20 7.77 -15.24
N PHE A 181 19.32 9.09 -15.28
CA PHE A 181 20.35 9.87 -14.61
C PHE A 181 19.75 10.95 -13.70
N LYS A 182 20.46 11.30 -12.62
CA LYS A 182 19.99 12.30 -11.65
C LYS A 182 19.90 13.72 -12.22
N ASP A 183 20.64 14.04 -13.28
CA ASP A 183 20.66 15.37 -13.91
C ASP A 183 19.40 15.67 -14.75
N GLU A 184 18.58 14.65 -15.05
CA GLU A 184 17.25 14.81 -15.64
C GLU A 184 16.27 15.53 -14.69
N ALA A 185 16.54 15.55 -13.38
CA ALA A 185 15.64 16.11 -12.36
C ALA A 185 15.25 17.56 -12.65
N PHE A 186 16.20 18.38 -13.12
CA PHE A 186 15.92 19.78 -13.46
C PHE A 186 14.83 19.92 -14.53
N GLY A 187 14.88 19.10 -15.58
CA GLY A 187 13.89 19.14 -16.66
C GLY A 187 12.48 18.85 -16.14
N PHE A 188 12.33 17.78 -15.35
CA PHE A 188 11.05 17.40 -14.77
C PHE A 188 10.49 18.45 -13.81
N VAL A 189 11.33 19.00 -12.91
CA VAL A 189 10.88 20.04 -11.97
C VAL A 189 10.50 21.32 -12.71
N ARG A 190 11.31 21.75 -13.69
CA ARG A 190 11.01 22.92 -14.52
C ARG A 190 9.65 22.80 -15.18
N ASP A 191 9.40 21.69 -15.87
CA ASP A 191 8.18 21.47 -16.64
C ASP A 191 6.95 21.36 -15.70
N LEU A 192 7.10 20.71 -14.54
CA LEU A 192 6.07 20.70 -13.51
C LEU A 192 5.77 22.10 -12.99
N VAL A 193 6.77 22.86 -12.56
CA VAL A 193 6.58 24.20 -12.00
C VAL A 193 5.92 25.14 -13.01
N LEU A 194 6.37 25.15 -14.26
CA LEU A 194 5.77 26.00 -15.30
C LEU A 194 4.31 25.64 -15.56
N ARG A 195 3.99 24.35 -15.61
CA ARG A 195 2.61 23.88 -15.76
C ARG A 195 1.74 24.30 -14.56
N LEU A 196 2.20 24.04 -13.34
CA LEU A 196 1.45 24.37 -12.13
C LEU A 196 1.20 25.88 -11.99
N ARG A 197 2.17 26.70 -12.41
CA ARG A 197 2.00 28.17 -12.43
C ARG A 197 0.98 28.65 -13.46
N ASN A 198 0.85 27.94 -14.59
CA ASN A 198 -0.17 28.27 -15.59
C ASN A 198 -1.57 27.81 -15.16
N GLU A 199 -1.66 26.69 -14.44
CA GLU A 199 -2.93 26.13 -13.94
C GLU A 199 -3.43 26.85 -12.68
N SER A 200 -2.53 27.38 -11.85
CA SER A 200 -2.88 27.99 -10.58
C SER A 200 -3.07 29.51 -10.69
N HIS A 201 -4.15 30.01 -10.10
CA HIS A 201 -4.36 31.45 -9.89
C HIS A 201 -3.63 32.01 -8.66
N LYS A 202 -2.94 31.15 -7.90
CA LYS A 202 -2.19 31.54 -6.68
C LYS A 202 -0.68 31.44 -6.92
N ALA A 203 0.06 32.35 -6.30
CA ALA A 203 1.51 32.42 -6.47
C ALA A 203 2.22 31.22 -5.81
N MET A 204 3.00 30.48 -6.59
CA MET A 204 3.99 29.56 -6.03
C MET A 204 5.13 30.38 -5.41
N ARG A 205 5.47 30.09 -4.15
CA ARG A 205 6.46 30.89 -3.39
C ARG A 205 7.82 30.24 -3.35
N ALA A 206 7.85 28.92 -3.13
CA ALA A 206 9.10 28.24 -2.86
C ALA A 206 9.10 26.80 -3.36
N ILE A 207 10.30 26.31 -3.60
CA ILE A 207 10.58 24.90 -3.76
C ILE A 207 11.61 24.50 -2.69
N ARG A 208 11.48 23.29 -2.15
CA ARG A 208 12.35 22.77 -1.10
C ARG A 208 12.94 21.44 -1.51
N SER A 209 14.25 21.31 -1.36
CA SER A 209 14.98 20.06 -1.62
C SER A 209 15.99 19.78 -0.51
N ASP A 210 16.60 18.60 -0.54
CA ASP A 210 17.85 18.36 0.16
C ASP A 210 19.03 19.06 -0.53
N ASN A 211 20.23 18.89 0.03
CA ASN A 211 21.47 19.44 -0.53
C ASN A 211 22.07 18.56 -1.64
N GLY A 212 21.27 17.69 -2.29
CA GLY A 212 21.71 16.85 -3.40
C GLY A 212 22.25 17.67 -4.57
N GLY A 213 23.29 17.17 -5.24
CA GLY A 213 23.93 17.87 -6.37
C GLY A 213 23.01 18.07 -7.58
N GLU A 214 22.01 17.21 -7.73
CA GLU A 214 20.94 17.33 -8.72
C GLU A 214 20.07 18.58 -8.52
N PHE A 215 19.95 19.06 -7.27
CA PHE A 215 19.14 20.24 -6.93
C PHE A 215 20.03 21.47 -6.70
N ARG A 216 21.22 21.28 -6.13
CA ARG A 216 22.15 22.38 -5.85
C ARG A 216 23.06 22.65 -7.05
N ASN A 217 22.55 23.36 -8.04
CA ASN A 217 23.31 23.78 -9.21
C ASN A 217 22.79 25.11 -9.79
N SER A 218 23.58 25.70 -10.69
CA SER A 218 23.26 27.00 -11.32
C SER A 218 22.01 26.97 -12.19
N ARG A 219 21.59 25.81 -12.71
CA ARG A 219 20.35 25.69 -13.50
C ARG A 219 19.13 25.92 -12.60
N PHE A 220 19.07 25.25 -11.45
CA PHE A 220 18.03 25.48 -10.46
C PHE A 220 18.08 26.91 -9.89
N GLU A 221 19.27 27.41 -9.57
CA GLU A 221 19.41 28.77 -9.03
C GLU A 221 18.88 29.83 -10.00
N ASN A 222 19.29 29.77 -11.27
CA ASN A 222 18.83 30.71 -12.29
C ASN A 222 17.33 30.56 -12.54
N PHE A 223 16.82 29.33 -12.66
CA PHE A 223 15.39 29.07 -12.85
C PHE A 223 14.54 29.64 -11.72
N CYS A 224 14.95 29.43 -10.47
CA CYS A 224 14.26 29.99 -9.31
C CYS A 224 14.32 31.52 -9.31
N ARG A 225 15.48 32.11 -9.63
CA ARG A 225 15.65 33.56 -9.73
C ARG A 225 14.73 34.18 -10.79
N ASP A 226 14.68 33.59 -11.98
CA ASP A 226 13.87 34.08 -13.11
C ASP A 226 12.37 34.00 -12.81
N LEU A 227 11.96 32.97 -12.05
CA LEU A 227 10.59 32.75 -11.66
C LEU A 227 10.19 33.48 -10.35
N GLY A 228 11.15 34.07 -9.63
CA GLY A 228 10.91 34.67 -8.31
C GLY A 228 10.60 33.64 -7.21
N LEU A 229 11.09 32.41 -7.35
CA LEU A 229 10.91 31.32 -6.37
C LEU A 229 12.05 31.31 -5.35
N GLU A 230 11.72 31.09 -4.09
CA GLU A 230 12.72 30.78 -3.07
C GLU A 230 13.10 29.30 -3.15
N HIS A 231 14.39 28.99 -3.34
CA HIS A 231 14.89 27.62 -3.23
C HIS A 231 15.40 27.36 -1.81
N GLN A 232 14.61 26.61 -1.05
CA GLN A 232 14.89 26.25 0.33
C GLN A 232 15.64 24.91 0.39
N PHE A 233 16.75 24.87 1.13
CA PHE A 233 17.49 23.63 1.37
C PHE A 233 17.22 23.12 2.78
N SER A 234 16.90 21.83 2.91
CA SER A 234 16.78 21.20 4.22
C SER A 234 18.16 21.08 4.87
N SER A 235 18.23 21.34 6.18
CA SER A 235 19.47 21.12 6.93
C SER A 235 19.69 19.61 7.13
N PRO A 236 20.94 19.10 7.02
CA PRO A 236 21.25 17.68 7.16
C PRO A 236 20.85 17.04 8.50
N TYR A 237 20.39 17.82 9.48
CA TYR A 237 20.11 17.38 10.84
C TYR A 237 18.76 17.91 11.40
N THR A 238 17.85 18.42 10.56
CA THR A 238 16.49 18.83 10.98
C THR A 238 15.42 17.94 10.34
N PRO A 239 15.10 16.77 10.95
CA PRO A 239 14.14 15.79 10.43
C PRO A 239 12.77 16.34 9.99
N PRO A 240 12.19 17.40 10.60
CA PRO A 240 10.84 17.83 10.22
C PRO A 240 10.75 18.45 8.83
N GLN A 241 11.77 19.18 8.37
CA GLN A 241 11.68 20.06 7.20
C GLN A 241 11.61 19.30 5.87
N ASN A 242 12.24 18.13 5.78
CA ASN A 242 12.16 17.22 4.64
C ASN A 242 11.35 15.94 4.94
N GLY A 243 10.90 15.79 6.19
CA GLY A 243 10.18 14.60 6.64
C GLY A 243 8.87 14.36 5.90
N VAL A 244 8.27 15.37 5.26
CA VAL A 244 7.06 15.20 4.44
C VAL A 244 7.35 14.33 3.20
N VAL A 245 8.32 14.72 2.38
CA VAL A 245 8.68 13.97 1.17
C VAL A 245 9.35 12.64 1.52
N GLU A 246 10.20 12.59 2.56
CA GLU A 246 10.82 11.33 3.00
C GLU A 246 9.78 10.29 3.46
N ARG A 247 8.75 10.72 4.21
CA ARG A 247 7.64 9.83 4.60
C ARG A 247 6.85 9.38 3.38
N LYS A 248 6.60 10.27 2.42
CA LYS A 248 5.92 9.91 1.17
C LYS A 248 6.74 8.88 0.41
N ASN A 249 8.05 9.09 0.26
CA ASN A 249 8.97 8.17 -0.42
C ASN A 249 8.92 6.77 0.19
N ARG A 250 8.95 6.68 1.52
CA ARG A 250 8.81 5.41 2.23
C ARG A 250 7.49 4.71 1.90
N THR A 251 6.37 5.43 2.02
CA THR A 251 5.03 4.89 1.73
C THR A 251 4.94 4.37 0.29
N LEU A 252 5.40 5.14 -0.70
CA LEU A 252 5.35 4.74 -2.11
C LEU A 252 6.18 3.48 -2.38
N VAL A 253 7.38 3.42 -1.81
CA VAL A 253 8.28 2.26 -1.96
C VAL A 253 7.70 1.02 -1.28
N GLU A 254 7.11 1.15 -0.09
CA GLU A 254 6.46 0.05 0.61
C GLU A 254 5.25 -0.49 -0.16
N MET A 255 4.36 0.39 -0.64
CA MET A 255 3.21 0.00 -1.47
C MET A 255 3.68 -0.72 -2.73
N ALA A 256 4.64 -0.15 -3.46
CA ALA A 256 5.17 -0.74 -4.69
C ALA A 256 5.79 -2.13 -4.45
N ARG A 257 6.60 -2.29 -3.40
CA ARG A 257 7.18 -3.59 -3.03
C ARG A 257 6.12 -4.62 -2.71
N THR A 258 5.12 -4.23 -1.92
CA THR A 258 4.06 -5.14 -1.49
C THR A 258 3.22 -5.63 -2.68
N MET A 259 2.85 -4.71 -3.59
CA MET A 259 2.15 -5.05 -4.84
C MET A 259 2.94 -6.02 -5.72
N LEU A 260 4.26 -5.81 -5.85
CA LEU A 260 5.11 -6.71 -6.64
C LEU A 260 5.27 -8.08 -5.98
N ASP A 261 5.46 -8.12 -4.66
CA ASP A 261 5.70 -9.35 -3.91
C ASP A 261 4.46 -10.26 -3.87
N GLU A 262 3.24 -9.70 -3.76
CA GLU A 262 2.00 -10.48 -3.75
C GLU A 262 1.82 -11.29 -5.04
N HIS A 263 2.05 -10.67 -6.20
CA HIS A 263 1.86 -11.30 -7.50
C HIS A 263 3.13 -11.92 -8.08
N ARG A 264 4.22 -11.97 -7.30
CA ARG A 264 5.55 -12.43 -7.75
C ARG A 264 6.02 -11.72 -9.02
N THR A 265 5.63 -10.46 -9.18
CA THR A 265 5.93 -9.66 -10.35
C THR A 265 7.43 -9.32 -10.35
N PRO A 266 8.15 -9.49 -11.48
CA PRO A 266 9.57 -9.18 -11.56
C PRO A 266 9.90 -7.75 -11.11
N ARG A 267 10.98 -7.58 -10.33
CA ARG A 267 11.39 -6.28 -9.79
C ARG A 267 11.67 -5.19 -10.82
N ARG A 268 11.89 -5.55 -12.09
CA ARG A 268 12.03 -4.59 -13.20
C ARG A 268 10.77 -3.74 -13.43
N PHE A 269 9.60 -4.15 -12.93
CA PHE A 269 8.35 -3.39 -12.99
C PHE A 269 8.18 -2.39 -11.83
N TRP A 270 9.27 -2.04 -11.14
CA TRP A 270 9.22 -1.16 -9.98
C TRP A 270 8.72 0.24 -10.32
N ALA A 271 9.01 0.75 -11.53
CA ALA A 271 8.60 2.09 -11.94
C ALA A 271 7.07 2.17 -12.08
N GLU A 272 6.48 1.20 -12.76
CA GLU A 272 5.03 1.04 -12.92
C GLU A 272 4.35 0.86 -11.56
N ALA A 273 4.94 0.04 -10.68
CA ALA A 273 4.42 -0.15 -9.33
C ALA A 273 4.47 1.13 -8.48
N VAL A 274 5.54 1.92 -8.56
CA VAL A 274 5.65 3.22 -7.87
C VAL A 274 4.67 4.24 -8.45
N ASN A 275 4.49 4.27 -9.77
CA ASN A 275 3.51 5.14 -10.41
C ASN A 275 2.08 4.84 -9.90
N THR A 276 1.70 3.56 -9.91
CA THR A 276 0.41 3.11 -9.38
C THR A 276 0.28 3.39 -7.88
N ALA A 277 1.34 3.19 -7.09
CA ALA A 277 1.34 3.55 -5.67
C ALA A 277 1.09 5.05 -5.46
N CYS A 278 1.69 5.92 -6.28
CA CYS A 278 1.50 7.37 -6.19
C CYS A 278 0.06 7.77 -6.53
N TYR A 279 -0.47 7.20 -7.61
CA TYR A 279 -1.84 7.40 -8.04
C TYR A 279 -2.85 7.03 -6.93
N ILE A 280 -2.68 5.85 -6.33
CA ILE A 280 -3.51 5.36 -5.22
C ILE A 280 -3.33 6.27 -4.01
N ALA A 281 -2.08 6.55 -3.61
CA ALA A 281 -1.74 7.34 -2.43
C ALA A 281 -2.41 8.72 -2.42
N ASN A 282 -2.48 9.39 -3.57
CA ASN A 282 -3.13 10.70 -3.69
C ASN A 282 -4.64 10.64 -3.41
N ARG A 283 -5.29 9.50 -3.63
CA ARG A 283 -6.74 9.31 -3.47
C ARG A 283 -7.16 8.67 -2.16
N ILE A 284 -6.24 8.01 -1.45
CA ILE A 284 -6.59 7.27 -0.22
C ILE A 284 -6.04 7.89 1.06
N PHE A 285 -4.92 8.62 1.00
CA PHE A 285 -4.34 9.15 2.23
C PHE A 285 -5.00 10.45 2.63
N LEU A 286 -5.50 10.48 3.87
CA LEU A 286 -6.16 11.63 4.45
C LEU A 286 -5.15 12.56 5.12
N ARG A 287 -5.34 13.85 4.90
CA ARG A 287 -4.72 14.88 5.73
C ARG A 287 -5.55 15.01 7.00
N ALA A 288 -5.09 14.36 8.07
CA ALA A 288 -5.90 14.10 9.28
C ALA A 288 -6.60 15.34 9.87
N PHE A 289 -5.96 16.52 9.82
CA PHE A 289 -6.53 17.76 10.35
C PHE A 289 -7.58 18.41 9.43
N LEU A 290 -7.59 18.09 8.12
CA LEU A 290 -8.56 18.60 7.14
C LEU A 290 -9.67 17.59 6.84
N GLY A 291 -9.46 16.31 7.14
CA GLY A 291 -10.42 15.25 6.86
C GLY A 291 -10.58 14.91 5.37
N LYS A 292 -9.75 15.49 4.50
CA LYS A 292 -9.78 15.33 3.04
C LYS A 292 -8.57 14.55 2.52
N THR A 293 -8.74 13.92 1.37
CA THR A 293 -7.67 13.26 0.61
C THR A 293 -6.77 14.29 -0.05
N SER A 294 -5.55 13.88 -0.44
CA SER A 294 -4.66 14.75 -1.20
C SER A 294 -5.25 15.19 -2.54
N TYR A 295 -6.03 14.33 -3.19
CA TYR A 295 -6.72 14.63 -4.43
C TYR A 295 -7.77 15.74 -4.26
N GLU A 296 -8.67 15.60 -3.28
CA GLU A 296 -9.70 16.62 -2.99
C GLU A 296 -9.09 17.96 -2.60
N LEU A 297 -7.98 17.95 -1.85
CA LEU A 297 -7.28 19.18 -1.49
C LEU A 297 -6.63 19.87 -2.68
N TRP A 298 -6.26 19.11 -3.72
CA TRP A 298 -5.58 19.64 -4.89
C TRP A 298 -6.56 20.12 -5.98
N PHE A 299 -7.56 19.31 -6.31
CA PHE A 299 -8.52 19.59 -7.38
C PHE A 299 -9.82 20.28 -6.88
N GLY A 300 -10.07 20.26 -5.57
CA GLY A 300 -11.32 20.72 -4.97
C GLY A 300 -12.24 19.54 -4.58
N ASP A 301 -13.35 19.87 -3.92
CA ASP A 301 -14.37 18.87 -3.60
C ASP A 301 -15.14 18.51 -4.87
N ASP A 302 -14.95 17.29 -5.37
CA ASP A 302 -15.88 16.70 -6.31
C ASP A 302 -17.13 16.29 -5.49
N GLU A 303 -18.27 16.96 -5.68
CA GLU A 303 -19.54 16.62 -4.98
C GLU A 303 -20.00 15.16 -5.22
N GLU A 304 -19.37 14.44 -6.15
CA GLU A 304 -19.66 13.05 -6.51
C GLU A 304 -18.61 12.01 -6.04
N GLY A 305 -17.59 12.44 -5.28
CA GLY A 305 -16.52 11.57 -4.80
C GLY A 305 -15.49 11.17 -5.87
N THR A 306 -14.29 10.81 -5.45
CA THR A 306 -13.14 10.63 -6.37
C THR A 306 -13.06 9.21 -6.94
N PRO A 307 -13.10 9.00 -8.27
CA PRO A 307 -13.00 7.66 -8.84
C PRO A 307 -11.59 7.07 -8.66
N ILE A 308 -11.52 5.82 -8.18
CA ILE A 308 -10.24 5.08 -8.10
C ILE A 308 -9.86 4.53 -9.47
N PHE A 309 -10.82 4.02 -10.21
CA PHE A 309 -10.63 3.47 -11.54
C PHE A 309 -11.62 4.18 -12.47
N GLU A 310 -11.16 4.66 -13.62
CA GLU A 310 -12.04 5.11 -14.68
C GLU A 310 -12.68 3.87 -15.32
N ASP A 311 -14.02 3.83 -15.37
CA ASP A 311 -14.76 2.81 -16.10
C ASP A 311 -14.76 3.20 -17.58
N GLU A 312 -14.08 2.44 -18.43
CA GLU A 312 -14.17 2.61 -19.88
C GLU A 312 -15.40 1.86 -20.40
N GLU A 313 -16.56 2.51 -20.39
CA GLU A 313 -17.63 2.20 -21.32
C GLU A 313 -17.79 3.37 -22.30
N GLY A 314 -17.25 3.24 -23.52
CA GLY A 314 -17.70 4.07 -24.66
C GLY A 314 -16.65 4.46 -25.70
N ALA A 315 -16.76 3.82 -26.86
CA ALA A 315 -16.45 4.29 -28.22
C ALA A 315 -14.99 4.66 -28.60
N VAL A 316 -14.46 3.85 -29.51
CA VAL A 316 -13.41 4.22 -30.46
C VAL A 316 -13.96 5.34 -31.35
N ASP A 317 -13.35 6.52 -31.31
CA ASP A 317 -13.49 7.54 -32.35
C ASP A 317 -12.08 7.89 -32.87
N ASP A 318 -11.90 7.67 -34.17
CA ASP A 318 -10.68 8.00 -34.91
C ASP A 318 -10.65 9.50 -35.20
N GLY A 319 -9.82 10.27 -34.51
CA GLY A 319 -9.69 11.69 -34.85
C GLY A 319 -8.73 12.54 -33.99
N ASP A 320 -7.60 12.86 -34.62
CA ASP A 320 -6.77 14.07 -34.43
C ASP A 320 -5.77 14.15 -33.25
N VAL A 321 -4.54 14.53 -33.62
CA VAL A 321 -3.33 14.51 -32.79
C VAL A 321 -3.15 15.89 -32.17
N GLY A 322 -3.68 16.09 -30.96
CA GLY A 322 -3.57 17.36 -30.23
C GLY A 322 -3.34 17.16 -28.73
N ALA A 323 -2.13 17.47 -28.26
CA ALA A 323 -1.76 17.76 -26.88
C ALA A 323 -2.26 16.79 -25.78
N THR A 324 -1.63 15.62 -25.67
CA THR A 324 -1.84 14.70 -24.54
C THR A 324 -1.14 15.21 -23.28
N ALA A 325 -1.93 15.54 -22.24
CA ALA A 325 -1.47 15.64 -20.86
C ALA A 325 -0.69 14.37 -20.44
N PRO A 326 0.31 14.44 -19.55
CA PRO A 326 0.90 13.23 -19.01
C PRO A 326 -0.18 12.54 -18.17
N ALA A 327 -0.63 11.39 -18.64
CA ALA A 327 -1.70 10.60 -18.03
C ALA A 327 -1.42 10.38 -16.54
N VAL A 328 -2.24 11.00 -15.68
CA VAL A 328 -2.31 10.73 -14.24
C VAL A 328 -3.17 9.48 -14.02
N GLY A 329 -2.93 8.44 -14.82
CA GLY A 329 -3.63 7.15 -14.76
C GLY A 329 -2.70 6.03 -14.29
N PRO A 330 -3.23 4.95 -13.68
CA PRO A 330 -2.42 3.77 -13.35
C PRO A 330 -1.78 3.18 -14.61
N ALA A 331 -0.57 2.64 -14.50
CA ALA A 331 0.11 2.02 -15.64
C ALA A 331 -0.75 0.88 -16.23
N PRO A 332 -0.97 0.80 -17.55
CA PRO A 332 -1.91 -0.16 -18.16
C PRO A 332 -1.65 -1.63 -17.78
N LEU A 333 -0.37 -2.00 -17.65
CA LEU A 333 0.05 -3.35 -17.26
C LEU A 333 -0.29 -3.71 -15.79
N LEU A 334 -0.24 -2.75 -14.87
CA LEU A 334 -0.65 -2.98 -13.48
C LEU A 334 -2.17 -2.85 -13.30
N ARG A 335 -2.85 -2.03 -14.13
CA ARG A 335 -4.32 -1.97 -14.21
C ARG A 335 -4.86 -3.36 -14.58
N ALA A 336 -4.26 -4.05 -15.55
CA ALA A 336 -4.59 -5.43 -15.89
C ALA A 336 -4.33 -6.42 -14.75
N LEU A 337 -3.18 -6.33 -14.06
CA LEU A 337 -2.85 -7.20 -12.91
C LEU A 337 -3.78 -7.00 -11.69
N MET A 338 -4.24 -5.77 -11.44
CA MET A 338 -5.17 -5.45 -10.34
C MET A 338 -6.65 -5.77 -10.66
N MET A 339 -6.97 -5.97 -11.94
CA MET A 339 -8.30 -6.34 -12.43
C MET A 339 -8.45 -7.83 -12.74
N MET A 340 -7.41 -8.66 -12.58
CA MET A 340 -7.54 -10.11 -12.79
C MET A 340 -8.37 -10.76 -11.68
N GLU A 341 -9.65 -10.99 -11.98
CA GLU A 341 -10.44 -12.06 -11.38
C GLU A 341 -9.98 -13.39 -11.98
N ASP A 342 -9.80 -14.41 -11.14
CA ASP A 342 -9.46 -15.81 -11.42
C ASP A 342 -8.00 -16.22 -11.75
N PRO A 343 -7.31 -16.95 -10.83
CA PRO A 343 -6.01 -17.56 -11.09
C PRO A 343 -6.05 -18.83 -11.98
N CYS A 344 -7.18 -19.22 -12.55
CA CYS A 344 -7.36 -20.59 -13.09
C CYS A 344 -7.12 -20.77 -14.60
N LEU A 345 -6.76 -19.73 -15.36
CA LEU A 345 -6.68 -19.84 -16.84
C LEU A 345 -5.26 -20.04 -17.42
N TRP A 346 -4.25 -20.37 -16.61
CA TRP A 346 -2.88 -20.62 -17.10
C TRP A 346 -2.34 -22.01 -16.75
N LEU A 347 -3.18 -23.04 -16.77
CA LEU A 347 -2.70 -24.40 -16.96
C LEU A 347 -2.90 -24.79 -18.44
N PRO A 348 -1.84 -25.12 -19.19
CA PRO A 348 -1.99 -25.65 -20.53
C PRO A 348 -2.72 -27.00 -20.45
N PRO A 349 -3.57 -27.35 -21.44
CA PRO A 349 -4.23 -28.64 -21.44
C PRO A 349 -3.18 -29.75 -21.50
N HIS A 350 -3.27 -30.67 -20.54
CA HIS A 350 -2.60 -31.96 -20.61
C HIS A 350 -3.01 -32.65 -21.92
N SER A 351 -2.07 -32.80 -22.86
CA SER A 351 -2.24 -33.69 -24.00
C SER A 351 -1.79 -35.09 -23.57
N SER A 352 -2.77 -35.92 -23.25
CA SER A 352 -2.64 -37.38 -23.27
C SER A 352 -2.91 -37.90 -24.69
N ASP A 353 -2.17 -38.95 -25.04
CA ASP A 353 -2.26 -39.83 -26.23
C ASP A 353 -1.60 -39.35 -27.53
N SER A 354 -0.44 -39.90 -27.91
CA SER A 354 -0.16 -41.27 -28.39
C SER A 354 -0.56 -41.50 -29.86
N LYS A 355 0.45 -41.57 -30.76
CA LYS A 355 0.76 -42.70 -31.67
C LYS A 355 1.48 -42.31 -32.97
N LEU A 356 2.56 -43.08 -33.23
CA LEU A 356 3.02 -43.63 -34.52
C LEU A 356 3.50 -42.67 -35.63
N LYS A 357 4.83 -42.60 -35.85
CA LYS A 357 5.62 -43.57 -36.64
C LYS A 357 7.11 -43.40 -36.36
#